data_AF-A0A346PEF5-F1
#
_entry.id   AF-A0A346PEF5-F1
#
_cell.length_a   1.000
_cell.length_b   1.000
_cell.length_c   1.000
_cell.angle_alpha   90.00
_cell.angle_beta   90.00
_cell.angle_gamma   90.00
#
_symmetry.space_group_name_H-M   'P 1'
#
loop_
_entity.id
_entity.type
_entity.pdbx_description
1 polymer ?
#
loop_
_entity_poly.entity_id
_entity_poly.type
_entity_poly.pdbx_seq_one_letter_code
_entity_poly.pdbx_strand_id
1 'polypeptide(L)'
;MSDLPVRGVDIDPDTRCIHYHTDRDVVAFRFACCEAYYPCFRCHEAVADHDAIPWPRSRFDEPSVLCGVCETELMVPAYLEAEYRCPACDAAFNPGCGAHADRYFEADG
;
A
#
# COMPACT_ATOMS: atom_id res chain seq x y z
N MET A 1 -13.41 7.86 10.98
CA MET A 1 -13.66 7.90 9.54
C MET A 1 -12.40 8.50 8.95
N SER A 2 -11.41 7.67 8.67
CA SER A 2 -10.17 8.17 8.09
C SER A 2 -10.47 8.65 6.67
N ASP A 3 -10.27 9.94 6.44
CA ASP A 3 -10.58 10.67 5.20
C ASP A 3 -9.46 10.49 4.16
N LEU A 4 -8.78 9.33 4.18
CA LEU A 4 -7.68 9.02 3.27
C LEU A 4 -8.27 8.33 2.04
N PRO A 5 -8.30 8.99 0.88
CA PRO A 5 -8.93 8.42 -0.30
C PRO A 5 -8.09 7.26 -0.85
N VAL A 6 -8.51 6.03 -0.57
CA VAL A 6 -8.03 4.82 -1.25
C VAL A 6 -8.73 4.71 -2.60
N ARG A 7 -7.94 4.57 -3.67
CA ARG A 7 -8.40 4.55 -5.06
C ARG A 7 -8.07 3.20 -5.72
N GLY A 8 -8.90 2.80 -6.68
CA GLY A 8 -8.77 1.51 -7.35
C GLY A 8 -10.12 0.95 -7.80
N VAL A 9 -10.12 -0.33 -8.16
CA VAL A 9 -11.28 -1.02 -8.75
C VAL A 9 -11.88 -1.99 -7.73
N ASP A 10 -13.19 -1.87 -7.49
CA ASP A 10 -13.99 -2.69 -6.56
C ASP A 10 -13.28 -2.91 -5.21
N ILE A 11 -13.07 -1.79 -4.51
CA ILE A 11 -12.34 -1.79 -3.24
C ILE A 11 -13.30 -2.05 -2.07
N ASP A 12 -12.97 -3.02 -1.23
CA ASP A 12 -13.69 -3.29 0.01
C ASP A 12 -13.20 -2.36 1.16
N PRO A 13 -13.92 -2.31 2.30
CA PRO A 13 -13.51 -1.47 3.44
C PRO A 13 -12.13 -1.78 4.01
N ASP A 14 -11.60 -3.00 3.83
CA ASP A 14 -10.28 -3.42 4.29
C ASP A 14 -9.20 -3.15 3.23
N THR A 15 -9.50 -2.40 2.17
CA THR A 15 -8.64 -2.07 1.02
C THR A 15 -8.37 -3.21 0.05
N ARG A 16 -9.07 -4.35 0.11
CA ARG A 16 -8.94 -5.43 -0.89
C ARG A 16 -9.53 -4.97 -2.22
N CYS A 17 -8.99 -5.44 -3.34
CA CYS A 17 -9.46 -5.05 -4.68
C CYS A 17 -9.73 -6.26 -5.58
N ILE A 18 -10.33 -6.05 -6.75
CA ILE A 18 -10.60 -7.15 -7.70
C ILE A 18 -9.33 -7.91 -8.16
N HIS A 19 -8.16 -7.27 -8.12
CA HIS A 19 -6.90 -7.90 -8.54
C HIS A 19 -6.32 -8.84 -7.47
N TYR A 20 -6.46 -8.47 -6.20
CA TYR A 20 -5.94 -9.17 -5.03
C TYR A 20 -6.95 -9.06 -3.89
N HIS A 21 -7.56 -10.19 -3.51
CA HIS A 21 -8.71 -10.23 -2.62
C HIS A 21 -8.66 -11.41 -1.63
N THR A 22 -7.46 -11.76 -1.16
CA THR A 22 -7.30 -12.67 -0.02
C THR A 22 -7.48 -11.92 1.29
N ASP A 23 -7.71 -12.64 2.38
CA ASP A 23 -7.84 -12.06 3.72
C ASP A 23 -6.58 -11.29 4.17
N ARG A 24 -5.46 -11.43 3.45
CA ARG A 24 -4.18 -10.76 3.72
C ARG A 24 -3.91 -9.54 2.83
N ASP A 25 -4.73 -9.29 1.81
CA ASP A 25 -4.58 -8.18 0.86
C ASP A 25 -5.17 -6.88 1.43
N VAL A 26 -4.83 -6.58 2.68
CA VAL A 26 -5.44 -5.52 3.50
C VAL A 26 -4.53 -4.29 3.65
N VAL A 27 -3.67 -4.06 2.66
CA VAL A 27 -2.70 -2.97 2.65
C VAL A 27 -2.89 -2.14 1.38
N ALA A 28 -2.84 -0.82 1.53
CA ALA A 28 -2.74 0.10 0.41
C ALA A 28 -1.42 0.86 0.44
N PHE A 29 -0.85 1.14 -0.72
CA PHE A 29 0.42 1.83 -0.88
C PHE A 29 0.21 3.22 -1.50
N ARG A 30 0.94 4.21 -1.00
CA ARG A 30 0.96 5.57 -1.52
C ARG A 30 1.98 5.68 -2.64
N PHE A 31 1.56 6.23 -3.78
CA PHE A 31 2.46 6.50 -4.91
C PHE A 31 2.89 7.97 -4.92
N ALA A 32 4.15 8.23 -5.28
CA ALA A 32 4.72 9.59 -5.22
C ALA A 32 4.20 10.51 -6.33
N CYS A 33 3.69 9.96 -7.43
CA CYS A 33 3.14 10.73 -8.56
C CYS A 33 1.88 11.53 -8.19
N CYS A 34 1.00 10.97 -7.36
CA CYS A 34 -0.30 11.55 -7.05
C CYS A 34 -0.66 11.58 -5.57
N GLU A 35 0.24 11.10 -4.71
CA GLU A 35 0.09 11.10 -3.26
C GLU A 35 -1.19 10.40 -2.74
N ALA A 36 -1.78 9.51 -3.55
CA ALA A 36 -2.97 8.74 -3.20
C ALA A 36 -2.62 7.28 -2.88
N TYR A 37 -3.46 6.66 -2.06
CA TYR A 37 -3.35 5.25 -1.67
C TYR A 37 -4.04 4.34 -2.68
N TYR A 38 -3.40 3.23 -3.03
CA TYR A 38 -3.97 2.20 -3.89
C TYR A 38 -3.71 0.81 -3.29
N PRO A 39 -4.68 -0.12 -3.32
CA PRO A 39 -4.49 -1.50 -2.85
C PRO A 39 -3.33 -2.24 -3.53
N CYS A 40 -3.09 -1.93 -4.81
CA CYS A 40 -2.02 -2.53 -5.58
C CYS A 40 -1.64 -1.67 -6.80
N PHE A 41 -0.49 -1.97 -7.41
CA PHE A 41 -0.02 -1.25 -8.60
C PHE A 41 -0.98 -1.36 -9.78
N ARG A 42 -1.70 -2.49 -9.93
CA ARG A 42 -2.70 -2.68 -11.00
C ARG A 42 -3.92 -1.78 -10.83
N CYS A 43 -4.30 -1.48 -9.58
CA CYS A 43 -5.35 -0.51 -9.30
C CYS A 43 -4.93 0.88 -9.76
N HIS A 44 -3.67 1.28 -9.52
CA HIS A 44 -3.14 2.54 -10.05
C HIS A 44 -3.17 2.55 -11.58
N GLU A 45 -2.60 1.53 -12.24
CA GLU A 45 -2.61 1.40 -13.71
C GLU A 45 -4.02 1.46 -14.31
N ALA A 46 -5.03 0.96 -13.61
CA ALA A 46 -6.41 0.92 -14.11
C ALA A 46 -7.15 2.26 -14.00
N VAL A 47 -6.84 3.11 -13.01
CA VAL A 47 -7.65 4.30 -12.68
C VAL A 47 -6.89 5.62 -12.73
N ALA A 48 -5.55 5.58 -12.74
CA ALA A 48 -4.72 6.77 -12.93
C ALA A 48 -4.51 7.03 -14.42
N ASP A 49 -4.38 8.30 -14.79
CA ASP A 49 -4.11 8.79 -16.14
C ASP A 49 -2.62 9.03 -16.42
N HIS A 50 -1.76 8.53 -15.54
CA HIS A 50 -0.31 8.72 -15.56
C HIS A 50 0.42 7.48 -15.05
N ASP A 51 1.73 7.41 -15.33
CA ASP A 51 2.58 6.31 -14.88
C ASP A 51 2.83 6.35 -13.37
N ALA A 52 2.90 5.17 -12.77
CA ALA A 52 3.19 5.02 -11.35
C ALA A 52 4.62 5.43 -11.03
N ILE A 53 4.80 6.28 -10.01
CA ILE A 53 6.10 6.60 -9.43
C ILE A 53 6.17 5.96 -8.03
N PRO A 54 7.06 4.98 -7.79
CA PRO A 54 7.27 4.39 -6.47
C PRO A 54 7.60 5.45 -5.41
N TRP A 55 7.32 5.15 -4.15
CA TRP A 55 7.67 6.04 -3.05
C TRP A 55 9.19 6.21 -2.96
N PRO A 56 9.72 7.45 -2.99
CA PRO A 56 11.17 7.69 -3.07
C PRO A 56 11.84 7.42 -1.74
N ARG A 57 13.10 6.93 -1.78
CA ARG A 57 13.87 6.62 -0.56
C ARG A 57 14.06 7.81 0.36
N SER A 58 14.18 9.01 -0.23
CA SER A 58 14.33 10.25 0.52
C SER A 58 13.10 10.62 1.38
N ARG A 59 11.97 9.91 1.23
CA ARG A 59 10.73 10.11 1.99
C ARG A 59 10.32 8.85 2.77
N PHE A 60 11.23 7.89 3.00
CA PHE A 60 10.89 6.65 3.73
C PHE A 60 10.49 6.89 5.19
N ASP A 61 10.83 8.05 5.74
CA ASP A 61 10.41 8.55 7.06
C ASP A 61 9.01 9.22 7.05
N GLU A 62 8.32 9.20 5.90
CA GLU A 62 6.94 9.64 5.78
C GLU A 62 5.96 8.46 5.65
N PRO A 63 4.70 8.62 6.11
CA PRO A 63 3.67 7.60 5.95
C PRO A 63 3.34 7.35 4.46
N SER A 64 3.39 6.08 4.07
CA SER A 64 3.17 5.64 2.68
C SER A 64 2.52 4.26 2.55
N VAL A 65 2.24 3.59 3.67
CA VAL A 65 1.58 2.28 3.69
C VAL A 65 0.40 2.36 4.64
N LEU A 66 -0.81 2.07 4.17
CA LEU A 66 -2.03 2.10 4.98
C LEU A 66 -2.47 0.67 5.29
N CYS A 67 -2.70 0.36 6.56
CA CYS A 67 -3.41 -0.85 6.95
C CYS A 67 -4.92 -0.63 6.81
N GLY A 68 -5.59 -1.36 5.93
CA GLY A 68 -7.03 -1.25 5.71
C GLY A 68 -7.90 -1.71 6.89
N VAL A 69 -7.36 -2.56 7.79
CA VAL A 69 -8.11 -3.10 8.94
C VAL A 69 -8.24 -2.09 10.08
N CYS A 70 -7.16 -1.37 10.40
CA CYS A 70 -7.12 -0.44 11.53
C CYS A 70 -6.85 1.01 11.13
N GLU A 71 -6.77 1.29 9.82
CA GLU A 71 -6.48 2.61 9.24
C GLU A 71 -5.14 3.22 9.68
N THR A 72 -4.24 2.44 10.29
CA THR A 72 -2.90 2.93 10.68
C THR A 72 -2.05 3.13 9.44
N GLU A 73 -1.52 4.35 9.28
CA GLU A 73 -0.48 4.66 8.30
C GLU A 73 0.91 4.31 8.87
N LEU A 74 1.71 3.60 8.07
CA LEU A 74 3.03 3.12 8.39
C LEU A 74 4.04 3.76 7.44
N MET A 75 5.23 4.01 7.97
CA MET A 75 6.43 4.33 7.20
C MET A 75 6.99 3.06 6.53
N VAL A 76 7.76 3.22 5.46
CA VAL A 76 8.33 2.07 4.72
C VAL A 76 9.15 1.14 5.62
N PRO A 77 10.07 1.62 6.47
CA PRO A 77 10.85 0.74 7.36
C PRO A 77 9.95 -0.05 8.32
N ALA A 78 8.96 0.61 8.91
CA ALA A 78 8.02 -0.02 9.84
C ALA A 78 7.20 -1.13 9.15
N TYR A 79 6.81 -0.95 7.89
CA TYR A 79 6.13 -1.98 7.10
C TYR A 79 7.05 -3.15 6.74
N LEU A 80 8.28 -2.87 6.29
CA LEU A 80 9.26 -3.90 5.91
C LEU A 80 9.73 -4.74 7.09
N GLU A 81 9.81 -4.15 8.29
CA GLU A 81 10.20 -4.82 9.54
C GLU A 81 9.03 -5.53 10.23
N ALA A 82 7.79 -5.36 9.74
CA ALA A 82 6.57 -5.80 10.42
C ALA A 82 6.32 -7.33 10.39
N GLU A 83 7.23 -8.11 9.82
CA GLU A 83 7.09 -9.58 9.67
C GLU A 83 5.74 -10.01 9.06
N TYR A 84 5.25 -9.24 8.09
CA TYR A 84 3.96 -9.44 7.42
C TYR A 84 2.75 -9.32 8.36
N ARG A 85 2.82 -8.48 9.40
CA ARG A 85 1.73 -8.20 10.33
C ARG A 85 1.64 -6.71 10.60
N CYS A 86 0.44 -6.18 10.79
CA CYS A 86 0.29 -4.80 11.22
C CYS A 86 0.85 -4.64 12.65
N PRO A 87 1.80 -3.72 12.90
CA PRO A 87 2.34 -3.50 14.24
C PRO A 87 1.31 -2.88 15.21
N ALA A 88 0.21 -2.33 14.70
CA ALA A 88 -0.84 -1.70 15.50
C ALA A 88 -2.00 -2.66 15.85
N CYS A 89 -2.40 -3.56 14.95
CA CYS A 89 -3.58 -4.41 15.13
C CYS A 89 -3.35 -5.92 14.90
N ASP A 90 -2.12 -6.34 14.57
CA ASP A 90 -1.73 -7.72 14.28
C ASP A 90 -2.45 -8.37 13.07
N ALA A 91 -3.15 -7.58 12.25
CA ALA A 91 -3.71 -8.07 10.99
C ALA A 91 -2.61 -8.64 10.08
N ALA A 92 -2.85 -9.81 9.49
CA ALA A 92 -1.89 -10.45 8.60
C ALA A 92 -1.82 -9.72 7.26
N PHE A 93 -0.61 -9.38 6.83
CA PHE A 93 -0.31 -8.83 5.51
C PHE A 93 0.10 -9.95 4.54
N ASN A 94 -0.06 -9.69 3.25
CA ASN A 94 0.30 -10.65 2.22
C ASN A 94 1.83 -10.66 2.00
N PRO A 95 2.54 -11.77 2.25
CA PRO A 95 3.97 -11.87 1.96
C PRO A 95 4.31 -11.75 0.47
N GLY A 96 3.34 -12.06 -0.40
CA GLY A 96 3.46 -11.89 -1.84
C GLY A 96 3.66 -10.44 -2.29
N CYS A 97 3.32 -9.45 -1.45
CA CYS A 97 3.62 -8.04 -1.73
C CYS A 97 5.13 -7.78 -1.85
N GLY A 98 5.97 -8.56 -1.16
CA GLY A 98 7.42 -8.44 -1.25
C GLY A 98 7.98 -8.70 -2.65
N ALA A 99 7.30 -9.54 -3.46
CA ALA A 99 7.71 -9.82 -4.84
C ALA A 99 7.52 -8.62 -5.78
N HIS A 100 6.79 -7.59 -5.35
CA HIS A 100 6.51 -6.37 -6.11
C HIS A 100 6.94 -5.11 -5.36
N ALA A 101 7.84 -5.24 -4.37
CA ALA A 101 8.25 -4.12 -3.53
C ALA A 101 8.85 -2.96 -4.35
N ASP A 102 9.54 -3.28 -5.46
CA ASP A 102 10.07 -2.32 -6.44
C ASP A 102 9.01 -1.45 -7.12
N ARG A 103 7.75 -1.91 -7.15
CA ARG A 103 6.62 -1.14 -7.71
C ARG A 103 6.06 -0.13 -6.73
N TYR A 104 6.30 -0.33 -5.43
CA TYR A 104 5.77 0.53 -4.37
C TYR A 104 6.84 1.43 -3.77
N PHE A 105 8.08 0.96 -3.72
CA PHE A 105 9.22 1.63 -3.10
C PHE A 105 10.41 1.67 -4.04
N GLU A 106 11.11 2.79 -4.05
CA GLU A 106 12.38 2.92 -4.78
C GLU A 106 13.44 1.97 -4.17
N ALA A 107 13.96 1.04 -4.99
CA ALA A 107 15.02 0.12 -4.61
C ALA A 107 16.39 0.83 -4.56
N ASP A 108 17.36 0.28 -3.82
CA ASP A 108 18.75 0.75 -3.89
C ASP A 108 19.27 0.42 -5.30
N GLY A 109 19.72 1.45 -6.02
CA GLY A 109 20.39 1.32 -7.31
C GLY A 109 21.83 0.83 -7.17
#